data_AF-A0A954CPU7-F1
#
_entry.id   AF-A0A954CPU7-F1
#
_cell.length_a   1.000
_cell.length_b   1.000
_cell.length_c   1.000
_cell.angle_alpha   90.00
_cell.angle_beta   90.00
_cell.angle_gamma   90.00
#
_symmetry.space_group_name_H-M   'P 1'
#
loop_
_entity.id
_entity.type
_entity.pdbx_description
1 polymer ?
#
loop_
_entity_poly.entity_id
_entity_poly.type
_entity_poly.pdbx_seq_one_letter_code
_entity_poly.pdbx_strand_id
1 'polypeptide(L)'
;VRAAFAPGEVLANSDRILRTGLRSLLLAIVATVALWRVRRYTIPILLVAAAAELLHAGFGNRLAIPSSRVEQAPRVLEPAIEATNAVEDHPRPRLMTFVRPDEAPPDGLAAANLVALWGVEHMGAYNPLPKRRMEEFWLAIEPDAADKQSVLFGGGGSGVYALRRPASIDHPMLDVLGIEWVLASRDCASDRLVDRTPEGVPGPFHLFERRGALPRATFVDRARVVEDAPTRLALVGTADRDPRREVLLEDSAAPRADGDGVTDARVRVVLHADECVRVECENSEAGYLRLADPFDGGWTAWDGDVELPVFVADHYFRAVWLPPGRHVVEFRFDSGSVRLPRWVALAGLLAALGAILLGSRGRGAAPMDEPTPAA
;
A
#
# COMPACT_ATOMS: atom_id res chain seq x y z
N VAL A 1 19.99 9.68 19.88
CA VAL A 1 18.97 8.60 20.02
C VAL A 1 19.29 7.42 19.10
N ARG A 2 19.25 7.51 17.76
CA ARG A 2 19.69 6.41 16.85
C ARG A 2 21.07 5.80 17.16
N ALA A 3 22.06 6.63 17.48
CA ALA A 3 23.42 6.16 17.83
C ALA A 3 23.51 5.39 19.16
N ALA A 4 22.53 5.56 20.05
CA ALA A 4 22.49 4.87 21.34
C ALA A 4 21.85 3.46 21.25
N PHE A 5 20.99 3.23 20.26
CA PHE A 5 20.26 1.97 20.09
C PHE A 5 20.85 1.03 19.02
N ALA A 6 21.70 1.54 18.12
CA ALA A 6 22.39 0.75 17.09
C ALA A 6 23.81 1.28 16.81
N PRO A 7 24.73 1.25 17.80
CA PRO A 7 26.11 1.70 17.62
C PRO A 7 26.78 0.92 16.48
N GLY A 8 27.31 1.65 15.50
CA GLY A 8 28.00 1.08 14.33
C GLY A 8 27.15 0.94 13.07
N GLU A 9 25.83 1.08 13.12
CA GLU A 9 24.96 0.97 11.93
C GLU A 9 25.24 2.08 10.90
N VAL A 10 25.46 3.31 11.36
CA VAL A 10 25.81 4.44 10.47
C VAL A 10 27.17 4.22 9.79
N LEU A 11 28.17 3.74 10.54
CA LEU A 11 29.50 3.42 10.00
C LEU A 11 29.41 2.23 9.02
N ALA A 12 28.63 1.20 9.35
CA ALA A 12 28.37 0.08 8.48
C ALA A 12 27.67 0.52 7.19
N ASN A 13 26.65 1.38 7.27
CA ASN A 13 25.95 1.89 6.09
C ASN A 13 26.85 2.76 5.20
N SER A 14 27.67 3.63 5.78
CA SER A 14 28.65 4.44 5.02
C SER A 14 29.68 3.57 4.32
N ASP A 15 30.26 2.61 5.03
CA ASP A 15 31.23 1.67 4.47
C ASP A 15 30.60 0.79 3.38
N ARG A 16 29.32 0.43 3.51
CA ARG A 16 28.54 -0.28 2.49
C ARG A 16 28.33 0.56 1.24
N ILE A 17 27.91 1.81 1.37
CA ILE A 17 27.73 2.73 0.23
C ILE A 17 29.06 2.88 -0.53
N LEU A 18 30.16 3.05 0.22
CA LEU A 18 31.49 3.18 -0.36
C LEU A 18 31.91 1.90 -1.12
N ARG A 19 31.71 0.72 -0.52
CA ARG A 19 32.02 -0.57 -1.17
C ARG A 19 31.19 -0.80 -2.43
N THR A 20 29.89 -0.50 -2.42
CA THR A 20 29.02 -0.61 -3.61
C THR A 20 29.44 0.38 -4.70
N GLY A 21 29.74 1.63 -4.32
CA GLY A 21 30.19 2.67 -5.25
C GLY A 21 31.50 2.31 -5.93
N LEU A 22 32.51 1.88 -5.17
CA LEU A 22 33.82 1.46 -5.70
C LEU A 22 33.71 0.27 -6.65
N ARG A 23 32.83 -0.69 -6.36
CA ARG A 23 32.58 -1.85 -7.24
C ARG A 23 31.90 -1.46 -8.54
N SER A 24 30.87 -0.63 -8.47
CA SER A 24 30.17 -0.12 -9.65
C SER A 24 31.15 0.65 -10.56
N LEU A 25 32.04 1.44 -9.96
CA LEU A 25 33.11 2.14 -10.67
C LEU A 25 34.09 1.16 -11.33
N LEU A 26 34.54 0.13 -10.61
CA LEU A 26 35.43 -0.91 -11.17
C LEU A 26 34.77 -1.62 -12.36
N LEU A 27 33.50 -2.00 -12.24
CA LEU A 27 32.73 -2.65 -13.29
C LEU A 27 32.60 -1.75 -14.52
N ALA A 28 32.29 -0.47 -14.32
CA ALA A 28 32.21 0.51 -15.40
C ALA A 28 33.55 0.69 -16.11
N ILE A 29 34.67 0.71 -15.38
CA ILE A 29 36.02 0.76 -15.95
C ILE A 29 36.29 -0.50 -16.77
N VAL A 30 36.02 -1.70 -16.23
CA VAL A 30 36.21 -2.98 -16.94
C VAL A 30 35.38 -3.03 -18.22
N ALA A 31 34.11 -2.63 -18.15
CA ALA A 31 33.22 -2.56 -19.31
C ALA A 31 33.74 -1.58 -20.38
N THR A 32 34.18 -0.38 -19.96
CA THR A 32 34.72 0.65 -20.86
C THR A 32 36.01 0.17 -21.53
N VAL A 33 36.94 -0.40 -20.76
CA VAL A 33 38.17 -1.00 -21.30
C VAL A 33 37.85 -2.16 -22.23
N ALA A 34 36.87 -3.01 -21.89
CA ALA A 34 36.48 -4.12 -22.74
C ALA A 34 35.87 -3.66 -24.07
N LEU A 35 35.12 -2.55 -24.07
CA LEU A 35 34.56 -1.95 -25.28
C LEU A 35 35.63 -1.31 -26.18
N TRP A 36 36.63 -0.67 -25.58
CA TRP A 36 37.61 0.15 -26.32
C TRP A 36 38.92 -0.59 -26.67
N ARG A 37 39.41 -1.49 -25.81
CA ARG A 37 40.73 -2.14 -25.93
C ARG A 37 40.68 -3.61 -26.34
N VAL A 38 39.67 -4.36 -25.90
CA VAL A 38 39.58 -5.82 -26.15
C VAL A 38 38.20 -6.21 -26.68
N ARG A 39 37.82 -5.56 -27.78
CA ARG A 39 36.50 -5.64 -28.43
C ARG A 39 36.05 -7.06 -28.81
N ARG A 40 36.99 -8.00 -28.98
CA ARG A 40 36.70 -9.44 -29.22
C ARG A 40 36.18 -10.18 -27.98
N TYR A 41 36.55 -9.72 -26.78
CA TYR A 41 36.17 -10.35 -25.51
C TYR A 41 35.13 -9.57 -24.72
N THR A 42 34.61 -8.46 -25.25
CA THR A 42 33.63 -7.61 -24.55
C THR A 42 32.43 -8.40 -24.04
N ILE A 43 31.79 -9.21 -24.90
CA ILE A 43 30.61 -10.00 -24.51
C ILE A 43 30.96 -11.02 -23.40
N PRO A 44 31.99 -11.88 -23.54
CA PRO A 44 32.42 -12.76 -22.45
C PRO A 44 32.74 -12.02 -21.14
N ILE A 45 33.46 -10.90 -21.22
CA ILE A 45 33.82 -10.10 -20.03
C ILE A 45 32.56 -9.56 -19.35
N LEU A 46 31.63 -9.00 -20.11
CA LEU A 46 30.37 -8.50 -19.57
C LEU A 46 29.48 -9.61 -18.99
N LEU A 47 29.44 -10.78 -19.62
CA LEU A 47 28.68 -11.94 -19.11
C LEU A 47 29.29 -12.47 -17.80
N VAL A 48 30.61 -12.61 -17.72
CA VAL A 48 31.29 -13.03 -16.49
C VAL A 48 31.10 -11.99 -15.40
N ALA A 49 31.20 -10.69 -15.74
CA ALA A 49 31.02 -9.62 -14.78
C ALA A 49 29.56 -9.52 -14.29
N ALA A 50 28.58 -9.72 -15.17
CA ALA A 50 27.18 -9.80 -14.81
C ALA A 50 26.86 -11.05 -13.98
N ALA A 51 27.44 -12.21 -14.29
CA ALA A 51 27.30 -13.42 -13.49
C ALA A 51 27.94 -13.26 -12.11
N ALA A 52 29.12 -12.65 -12.02
CA ALA A 52 29.77 -12.33 -10.76
C ALA A 52 28.95 -11.33 -9.93
N GLU A 53 28.40 -10.29 -10.56
CA GLU A 53 27.46 -9.35 -9.92
C GLU A 53 26.17 -10.04 -9.49
N LEU A 54 25.58 -10.94 -10.29
CA LEU A 54 24.35 -11.65 -9.92
C LEU A 54 24.57 -12.66 -8.79
N LEU A 55 25.67 -13.42 -8.83
CA LEU A 55 26.09 -14.30 -7.75
C LEU A 55 26.32 -13.48 -6.48
N HIS A 56 26.97 -12.32 -6.58
CA HIS A 56 27.19 -11.42 -5.45
C HIS A 56 25.95 -10.62 -5.04
N ALA A 57 24.99 -10.34 -5.93
CA ALA A 57 23.75 -9.65 -5.64
C ALA A 57 22.83 -10.54 -4.79
N GLY A 58 22.91 -11.86 -4.94
CA GLY A 58 22.38 -12.83 -3.97
C GLY A 58 23.06 -12.78 -2.60
N PHE A 59 24.29 -12.24 -2.53
CA PHE A 59 25.05 -11.91 -1.31
C PHE A 59 25.03 -10.41 -0.96
N GLY A 60 24.18 -9.61 -1.62
CA GLY A 60 23.97 -8.21 -1.30
C GLY A 60 23.47 -8.06 0.13
N ASN A 61 23.80 -6.93 0.78
CA ASN A 61 23.36 -6.69 2.15
C ASN A 61 21.83 -6.65 2.21
N ARG A 62 21.26 -7.69 2.83
CA ARG A 62 19.90 -7.64 3.35
C ARG A 62 19.89 -6.53 4.41
N LEU A 63 19.00 -5.55 4.28
CA LEU A 63 18.49 -4.82 5.45
C LEU A 63 17.74 -5.85 6.29
N ALA A 64 18.50 -6.69 6.99
CA ALA A 64 17.98 -7.78 7.77
C ALA A 64 17.52 -7.18 9.09
N ILE A 65 16.22 -6.94 9.18
CA ILE A 65 15.56 -6.96 10.47
C ILE A 65 15.85 -8.36 11.05
N PRO A 66 16.37 -8.49 12.29
CA PRO A 66 16.54 -9.80 12.92
C PRO A 66 15.27 -10.63 12.72
N SER A 67 15.40 -11.88 12.26
CA SER A 67 14.22 -12.69 11.91
C SER A 67 13.25 -12.80 13.08
N SER A 68 13.76 -12.84 14.31
CA SER A 68 12.95 -12.81 15.53
C SER A 68 12.01 -11.59 15.65
N ARG A 69 12.36 -10.43 15.09
CA ARG A 69 11.48 -9.23 15.08
C ARG A 69 10.38 -9.29 14.01
N VAL A 70 10.41 -10.29 13.14
CA VAL A 70 9.40 -10.54 12.10
C VAL A 70 8.62 -11.82 12.41
N GLU A 71 9.30 -12.86 12.90
CA GLU A 71 8.72 -14.14 13.28
C GLU A 71 7.90 -14.05 14.57
N GLN A 72 8.26 -13.13 15.48
CA GLN A 72 7.53 -12.93 16.73
C GLN A 72 6.85 -11.57 16.70
N ALA A 73 5.52 -11.59 16.59
CA ALA A 73 4.73 -10.38 16.73
C ALA A 73 4.89 -9.81 18.15
N PRO A 74 4.94 -8.47 18.30
CA PRO A 74 4.86 -7.84 19.61
C PRO A 74 3.59 -8.28 20.34
N ARG A 75 3.71 -8.73 21.60
CA ARG A 75 2.57 -9.19 22.42
C ARG A 75 1.42 -8.18 22.47
N VAL A 76 1.73 -6.88 22.48
CA VAL A 76 0.71 -5.80 22.47
C VAL A 76 -0.24 -5.88 21.28
N LEU A 77 0.17 -6.49 20.16
CA LEU A 77 -0.63 -6.64 18.94
C LEU A 77 -1.41 -7.97 18.88
N GLU A 78 -1.22 -8.89 19.84
CA GLU A 78 -1.91 -10.19 19.86
C GLU A 78 -3.42 -10.07 19.63
N PRO A 79 -4.17 -9.17 20.30
CA PRO A 79 -5.62 -9.06 20.08
C PRO A 79 -6.00 -8.69 18.63
N ALA A 80 -5.27 -7.78 18.00
CA ALA A 80 -5.52 -7.38 16.61
C ALA A 80 -5.15 -8.49 15.61
N ILE A 81 -4.12 -9.27 15.92
CA ILE A 81 -3.69 -10.40 15.09
C ILE A 81 -4.69 -11.56 15.22
N GLU A 82 -5.14 -11.85 16.44
CA GLU A 82 -6.18 -12.86 16.69
C GLU A 82 -7.48 -12.49 15.99
N ALA A 83 -7.88 -11.22 15.98
CA ALA A 83 -9.05 -10.75 15.23
C ALA A 83 -8.93 -11.04 13.72
N THR A 84 -7.74 -10.92 13.14
CA THR A 84 -7.46 -11.32 11.75
C THR A 84 -7.66 -12.83 11.53
N ASN A 85 -7.19 -13.65 12.47
CA ASN A 85 -7.17 -15.11 12.33
C ASN A 85 -8.49 -15.79 12.71
N ALA A 86 -9.36 -15.11 13.47
CA ALA A 86 -10.59 -15.68 14.01
C ALA A 86 -11.70 -15.87 12.97
N VAL A 87 -11.61 -15.20 11.83
CA VAL A 87 -12.65 -15.21 10.79
C VAL A 87 -12.02 -15.50 9.44
N GLU A 88 -12.27 -16.70 8.92
CA GLU A 88 -11.95 -17.08 7.54
C GLU A 88 -12.63 -16.06 6.60
N ASP A 89 -11.89 -15.54 5.62
CA ASP A 89 -12.36 -14.49 4.71
C ASP A 89 -12.68 -13.13 5.36
N HIS A 90 -12.03 -12.78 6.49
CA HIS A 90 -12.08 -11.40 7.00
C HIS A 90 -10.96 -10.55 6.36
N PRO A 91 -11.28 -9.37 5.82
CA PRO A 91 -10.24 -8.46 5.35
C PRO A 91 -9.36 -8.04 6.53
N ARG A 92 -8.09 -7.78 6.28
CA ARG A 92 -7.13 -7.40 7.32
C ARG A 92 -7.67 -6.21 8.14
N PRO A 93 -7.73 -6.30 9.49
CA PRO A 93 -8.22 -5.22 10.31
C PRO A 93 -7.28 -4.02 10.21
N ARG A 94 -7.83 -2.81 10.32
CA ARG A 94 -7.06 -1.58 10.20
C ARG A 94 -6.67 -1.03 11.57
N LEU A 95 -5.39 -0.73 11.69
CA LEU A 95 -4.77 -0.12 12.86
C LEU A 95 -4.31 1.31 12.53
N MET A 96 -4.53 2.22 13.47
CA MET A 96 -4.00 3.57 13.43
C MET A 96 -3.17 3.85 14.68
N THR A 97 -2.11 4.63 14.55
CA THR A 97 -1.33 5.06 15.71
C THR A 97 -1.84 6.40 16.25
N PHE A 98 -1.87 6.56 17.56
CA PHE A 98 -2.08 7.85 18.23
C PHE A 98 -0.83 8.27 19.02
N VAL A 99 -0.41 9.52 18.86
CA VAL A 99 0.72 10.12 19.58
C VAL A 99 0.33 11.53 19.99
N ARG A 100 0.45 11.91 21.27
CA ARG A 100 0.09 13.26 21.71
C ARG A 100 0.94 14.33 21.00
N PRO A 101 0.45 15.57 20.83
CA PRO A 101 1.18 16.62 20.10
C PRO A 101 2.52 17.00 20.77
N ASP A 102 2.58 16.89 22.10
CA ASP A 102 3.76 17.15 22.93
C ASP A 102 4.76 15.99 22.97
N GLU A 103 4.46 14.86 22.34
CA GLU A 103 5.30 13.66 22.34
C GLU A 103 5.95 13.41 20.97
N ALA A 104 7.24 13.07 20.99
CA ALA A 104 7.88 12.46 19.84
C ALA A 104 7.35 11.01 19.68
N PRO A 105 7.01 10.57 18.45
CA PRO A 105 6.62 9.18 18.24
C PRO A 105 7.80 8.28 18.66
N PRO A 106 7.60 7.34 19.59
CA PRO A 106 8.68 6.45 20.00
C PRO A 106 9.17 5.61 18.81
N ASP A 107 10.49 5.40 18.75
CA ASP A 107 11.13 4.61 17.68
C ASP A 107 10.48 3.22 17.61
N GLY A 108 9.92 2.87 16.44
CA GLY A 108 9.30 1.57 16.20
C GLY A 108 7.82 1.45 16.57
N LEU A 109 7.18 2.53 17.07
CA LEU A 109 5.72 2.57 17.20
C LEU A 109 5.09 2.44 15.81
N ALA A 110 4.61 1.22 15.54
CA ALA A 110 4.06 0.73 14.29
C ALA A 110 4.59 1.48 13.06
N ALA A 111 5.88 1.28 12.74
CA ALA A 111 6.43 1.73 11.47
C ALA A 111 5.47 1.29 10.35
N ALA A 112 5.10 2.24 9.49
CA ALA A 112 4.11 2.01 8.46
C ALA A 112 4.42 0.71 7.68
N ASN A 113 3.39 -0.11 7.46
CA ASN A 113 3.45 -1.42 6.80
C ASN A 113 4.14 -2.56 7.56
N LEU A 114 4.83 -2.33 8.70
CA LEU A 114 5.50 -3.42 9.41
C LEU A 114 4.50 -4.43 9.98
N VAL A 115 3.39 -3.95 10.53
CA VAL A 115 2.35 -4.81 11.14
C VAL A 115 1.57 -5.62 10.10
N ALA A 116 1.68 -5.29 8.81
CA ALA A 116 1.09 -6.06 7.73
C ALA A 116 1.71 -7.46 7.58
N LEU A 117 2.93 -7.65 8.09
CA LEU A 117 3.58 -8.97 8.18
C LEU A 117 2.81 -9.95 9.07
N TRP A 118 1.99 -9.44 9.99
CA TRP A 118 1.13 -10.22 10.88
C TRP A 118 -0.35 -10.10 10.54
N GLY A 119 -0.68 -9.67 9.31
CA GLY A 119 -2.05 -9.60 8.83
C GLY A 119 -2.85 -8.38 9.28
N VAL A 120 -2.23 -7.38 9.91
CA VAL A 120 -2.90 -6.13 10.33
C VAL A 120 -2.50 -4.98 9.41
N GLU A 121 -3.45 -4.24 8.86
CA GLU A 121 -3.15 -3.08 8.00
C GLU A 121 -2.92 -1.81 8.81
N HIS A 122 -1.75 -1.19 8.67
CA HIS A 122 -1.50 0.12 9.27
C HIS A 122 -1.93 1.24 8.33
N MET A 123 -2.73 2.18 8.82
CA MET A 123 -3.24 3.30 8.02
C MET A 123 -2.32 4.53 8.02
N GLY A 124 -1.26 4.50 8.83
CA GLY A 124 -0.22 5.53 8.81
C GLY A 124 0.51 5.59 7.46
N ALA A 125 0.66 6.80 6.92
CA ALA A 125 1.16 7.00 5.57
C ALA A 125 2.67 6.73 5.40
N TYR A 126 3.03 6.15 4.25
CA TYR A 126 4.41 5.94 3.79
C TYR A 126 4.60 6.35 2.31
N ASN A 127 3.65 7.07 1.72
CA ASN A 127 3.65 7.36 0.28
C ASN A 127 4.13 8.80 0.01
N PRO A 128 5.15 9.05 -0.83
CA PRO A 128 5.57 10.40 -1.18
C PRO A 128 4.57 11.18 -2.07
N LEU A 129 3.63 10.50 -2.76
CA LEU A 129 2.71 11.11 -3.73
C LEU A 129 1.25 10.61 -3.57
N PRO A 130 0.55 10.96 -2.48
CA PRO A 130 -0.84 10.62 -2.27
C PRO A 130 -1.73 11.38 -3.26
N LYS A 131 -2.88 10.80 -3.56
CA LYS A 131 -3.89 11.51 -4.35
C LYS A 131 -4.51 12.62 -3.53
N ARG A 132 -4.84 13.73 -4.19
CA ARG A 132 -5.55 14.87 -3.60
C ARG A 132 -6.74 14.48 -2.69
N ARG A 133 -7.63 13.59 -3.16
CA ARG A 133 -8.80 13.15 -2.36
C ARG A 133 -8.44 12.42 -1.06
N MET A 134 -7.31 11.70 -1.04
CA MET A 134 -6.80 11.05 0.16
C MET A 134 -6.29 12.09 1.14
N GLU A 135 -5.55 13.09 0.65
CA GLU A 135 -5.08 14.21 1.48
C GLU A 135 -6.25 14.97 2.07
N GLU A 136 -7.25 15.33 1.25
CA GLU A 136 -8.47 16.01 1.69
C GLU A 136 -9.24 15.20 2.76
N PHE A 137 -9.40 13.88 2.55
CA PHE A 137 -10.05 12.99 3.52
C PHE A 137 -9.34 12.99 4.87
N TRP A 138 -8.02 12.86 4.87
CA TRP A 138 -7.23 12.90 6.09
C TRP A 138 -7.14 14.29 6.71
N LEU A 139 -7.15 15.36 5.91
CA LEU A 139 -7.19 16.75 6.39
C LEU A 139 -8.52 17.06 7.09
N ALA A 140 -9.63 16.45 6.68
CA ALA A 140 -10.89 16.56 7.39
C ALA A 140 -10.82 15.92 8.79
N ILE A 141 -10.12 14.78 8.92
CA ILE A 141 -9.94 14.08 10.19
C ILE A 141 -8.92 14.79 11.09
N GLU A 142 -7.82 15.27 10.52
CA GLU A 142 -6.70 15.95 11.18
C GLU A 142 -6.39 17.25 10.40
N PRO A 143 -6.96 18.42 10.73
CA PRO A 143 -6.82 19.66 9.97
C PRO A 143 -5.50 20.39 10.19
N ASP A 144 -4.89 20.36 11.38
CA ASP A 144 -3.69 21.17 11.68
C ASP A 144 -2.45 20.69 10.92
N ALA A 145 -1.82 21.59 10.15
CA ALA A 145 -0.66 21.28 9.30
C ALA A 145 0.70 21.36 10.03
N ALA A 146 0.79 22.08 11.15
CA ALA A 146 2.04 22.28 11.89
C ALA A 146 2.55 21.01 12.58
N ASP A 147 1.63 20.16 13.05
CA ASP A 147 1.94 18.85 13.64
C ASP A 147 2.21 17.78 12.55
N LYS A 148 2.14 18.17 11.27
CA LYS A 148 2.32 17.32 10.10
C LYS A 148 3.64 17.61 9.38
N GLN A 149 4.76 17.31 10.04
CA GLN A 149 6.03 17.03 9.34
C GLN A 149 5.93 15.86 8.32
N SER A 150 4.74 15.30 8.09
CA SER A 150 4.43 14.17 7.20
C SER A 150 3.37 14.44 6.13
N VAL A 151 2.87 15.66 5.91
CA VAL A 151 2.05 15.95 4.69
C VAL A 151 2.79 16.81 3.68
N LEU A 152 3.76 17.61 4.13
CA LEU A 152 4.66 18.36 3.25
C LEU A 152 6.10 18.15 3.73
N PHE A 153 6.83 17.27 3.04
CA PHE A 153 8.29 17.09 3.06
C PHE A 153 9.05 17.49 4.35
N GLY A 154 9.25 16.51 5.24
CA GLY A 154 10.14 16.69 6.41
C GLY A 154 10.63 15.42 7.12
N GLY A 155 10.32 14.20 6.65
CA GLY A 155 10.79 13.01 7.36
C GLY A 155 10.37 11.61 6.88
N GLY A 156 9.78 11.43 5.68
CA GLY A 156 9.68 10.09 5.06
C GLY A 156 8.35 9.64 4.45
N GLY A 157 7.35 10.52 4.30
CA GLY A 157 6.11 10.19 3.59
C GLY A 157 5.13 11.36 3.60
N SER A 158 4.12 11.29 2.74
CA SER A 158 3.01 12.24 2.62
C SER A 158 1.71 11.56 3.10
N GLY A 159 1.00 12.16 4.06
CA GLY A 159 -0.24 11.66 4.67
C GLY A 159 -0.18 11.71 6.21
N VAL A 160 -1.17 11.14 6.91
CA VAL A 160 -1.16 11.12 8.39
C VAL A 160 -0.37 9.90 8.86
N TYR A 161 0.80 10.12 9.46
CA TYR A 161 1.60 9.05 10.07
C TYR A 161 0.96 8.48 11.34
N ALA A 162 0.46 9.37 12.20
CA ALA A 162 -0.25 9.07 13.43
C ALA A 162 -1.27 10.18 13.72
N LEU A 163 -2.37 9.84 14.37
CA LEU A 163 -3.31 10.80 14.93
C LEU A 163 -2.62 11.57 16.06
N ARG A 164 -2.86 12.88 16.11
CA ARG A 164 -2.23 13.76 17.10
C ARG A 164 -3.22 14.34 18.08
N ARG A 165 -4.47 14.54 17.66
CA ARG A 165 -5.50 15.17 18.48
C ARG A 165 -6.42 14.10 19.06
N PRO A 166 -6.73 14.13 20.37
CA PRO A 166 -7.70 13.22 20.97
C PRO A 166 -9.05 13.22 20.23
N ALA A 167 -9.52 14.39 19.78
CA ALA A 167 -10.77 14.51 19.02
C ALA A 167 -10.78 13.74 17.69
N SER A 168 -9.61 13.46 17.10
CA SER A 168 -9.53 12.70 15.84
C SER A 168 -9.84 11.22 16.03
N ILE A 169 -9.56 10.67 17.23
CA ILE A 169 -9.90 9.28 17.58
C ILE A 169 -11.41 9.06 17.45
N ASP A 170 -12.19 10.05 17.87
CA ASP A 170 -13.65 9.97 17.87
C ASP A 170 -14.28 10.35 16.53
N HIS A 171 -13.47 10.77 15.54
CA HIS A 171 -13.97 11.29 14.27
C HIS A 171 -14.81 10.26 13.49
N PRO A 172 -16.04 10.58 13.04
CA PRO A 172 -16.91 9.63 12.34
C PRO A 172 -16.31 9.05 11.05
N MET A 173 -15.47 9.81 10.36
CA MET A 173 -14.77 9.31 9.16
C MET A 173 -13.84 8.12 9.44
N LEU A 174 -13.37 7.94 10.68
CA LEU A 174 -12.63 6.73 11.06
C LEU A 174 -13.53 5.48 11.13
N ASP A 175 -14.82 5.65 11.39
CA ASP A 175 -15.82 4.56 11.33
C ASP A 175 -15.94 4.07 9.88
N VAL A 176 -16.11 4.99 8.93
CA VAL A 176 -16.24 4.69 7.49
C VAL A 176 -14.95 4.10 6.92
N LEU A 177 -13.80 4.58 7.40
CA LEU A 177 -12.49 4.01 7.07
C LEU A 177 -12.27 2.63 7.73
N GLY A 178 -13.12 2.20 8.66
CA GLY A 178 -12.99 0.91 9.34
C GLY A 178 -11.76 0.82 10.25
N ILE A 179 -11.37 1.91 10.91
CA ILE A 179 -10.31 1.86 11.93
C ILE A 179 -10.85 1.15 13.17
N GLU A 180 -10.40 -0.09 13.34
CA GLU A 180 -10.80 -0.97 14.43
C GLU A 180 -9.80 -0.90 15.59
N TRP A 181 -8.52 -0.70 15.30
CA TRP A 181 -7.46 -0.74 16.31
C TRP A 181 -6.72 0.59 16.41
N VAL A 182 -6.44 1.02 17.63
CA VAL A 182 -5.60 2.18 17.91
C VAL A 182 -4.44 1.78 18.80
N LEU A 183 -3.21 2.01 18.33
CA LEU A 183 -2.00 1.79 19.11
C LEU A 183 -1.51 3.14 19.66
N ALA A 184 -1.29 3.24 20.96
CA ALA A 184 -0.83 4.47 21.61
C ALA A 184 0.30 4.24 22.61
N SER A 185 1.10 5.27 22.87
CA SER A 185 2.21 5.28 23.84
C SER A 185 1.77 5.53 25.30
N ARG A 186 0.48 5.79 25.54
CA ARG A 186 -0.16 5.97 26.85
C ARG A 186 -1.67 5.81 26.69
N ASP A 187 -2.39 5.77 27.81
CA ASP A 187 -3.84 5.86 27.85
C ASP A 187 -4.35 7.07 27.05
N CYS A 188 -5.22 6.79 26.08
CA CYS A 188 -6.04 7.76 25.40
C CYS A 188 -7.48 7.63 25.90
N ALA A 189 -7.91 8.61 26.70
CA ALA A 189 -9.27 8.63 27.23
C ALA A 189 -10.27 8.98 26.11
N SER A 190 -11.06 8.00 25.67
CA SER A 190 -12.23 8.15 24.81
C SER A 190 -13.24 7.05 25.16
N ASP A 191 -14.53 7.39 25.18
CA ASP A 191 -15.61 6.43 25.41
C ASP A 191 -15.77 5.41 24.26
N ARG A 192 -15.17 5.70 23.09
CA ARG A 192 -15.13 4.81 21.94
C ARG A 192 -13.98 3.80 22.01
N LEU A 193 -13.03 3.98 22.92
CA LEU A 193 -11.88 3.08 23.05
C LEU A 193 -12.07 2.08 24.19
N VAL A 194 -11.77 0.83 23.91
CA VAL A 194 -11.72 -0.25 24.89
C VAL A 194 -10.29 -0.76 24.94
N ASP A 195 -9.64 -0.65 26.10
CA ASP A 195 -8.29 -1.19 26.27
C ASP A 195 -8.32 -2.72 26.13
N ARG A 196 -7.52 -3.24 25.19
CA ARG A 196 -7.32 -4.66 24.91
C ARG A 196 -5.88 -5.09 25.14
N THR A 197 -5.05 -4.24 25.73
CA THR A 197 -3.65 -4.52 26.01
C THR A 197 -3.53 -5.80 26.86
N PRO A 198 -2.82 -6.85 26.39
CA PRO A 198 -2.69 -8.07 27.15
C PRO A 198 -2.00 -7.86 28.49
N GLU A 199 -2.39 -8.64 29.50
CA GLU A 199 -1.79 -8.56 30.82
C GLU A 199 -0.28 -8.87 30.79
N GLY A 200 0.48 -8.10 31.56
CA GLY A 200 1.92 -8.29 31.70
C GLY A 200 2.75 -7.91 30.46
N VAL A 201 2.18 -7.17 29.49
CA VAL A 201 2.96 -6.54 28.42
C VAL A 201 3.79 -5.39 29.02
N PRO A 202 5.13 -5.45 28.95
CA PRO A 202 5.98 -4.39 29.48
C PRO A 202 6.04 -3.20 28.51
N GLY A 203 6.17 -2.00 29.07
CA GLY A 203 6.43 -0.78 28.30
C GLY A 203 5.19 0.12 28.16
N PRO A 204 5.33 1.24 27.43
CA PRO A 204 4.32 2.28 27.41
C PRO A 204 3.22 2.03 26.37
N PHE A 205 3.21 0.90 25.65
CA PHE A 205 2.29 0.71 24.53
C PHE A 205 0.97 0.06 24.95
N HIS A 206 -0.13 0.70 24.56
CA HIS A 206 -1.48 0.22 24.75
C HIS A 206 -2.17 0.01 23.41
N LEU A 207 -2.90 -1.10 23.28
CA LEU A 207 -3.74 -1.41 22.14
C LEU A 207 -5.21 -1.24 22.54
N PHE A 208 -5.91 -0.37 21.82
CA PHE A 208 -7.32 -0.11 22.02
C PHE A 208 -8.14 -0.62 20.84
N GLU A 209 -9.25 -1.29 21.14
CA GLU A 209 -10.32 -1.57 20.18
C GLU A 209 -11.23 -0.34 20.11
N ARG A 210 -11.46 0.17 18.89
CA ARG A 210 -12.29 1.33 18.61
C ARG A 210 -13.70 0.91 18.22
N ARG A 211 -14.68 1.26 19.05
CA ARG A 211 -16.10 1.04 18.79
C ARG A 211 -16.60 1.90 17.63
N GLY A 212 -17.45 1.31 16.80
CA GLY A 212 -18.12 2.02 15.70
C GLY A 212 -17.52 1.75 14.32
N ALA A 213 -16.32 1.15 14.25
CA ALA A 213 -15.70 0.74 12.99
C ALA A 213 -16.69 -0.04 12.11
N LEU A 214 -16.78 0.36 10.83
CA LEU A 214 -17.59 -0.34 9.85
C LEU A 214 -16.78 -1.48 9.22
N PRO A 215 -17.43 -2.60 8.85
CA PRO A 215 -16.80 -3.60 8.01
C PRO A 215 -16.29 -2.97 6.71
N ARG A 216 -15.17 -3.47 6.21
CA ARG A 216 -14.52 -2.95 5.00
C ARG A 216 -15.47 -2.88 3.80
N ALA A 217 -16.32 -3.89 3.64
CA ALA A 217 -17.39 -3.91 2.67
C ALA A 217 -18.74 -3.79 3.40
N THR A 218 -19.58 -2.85 3.00
CA THR A 218 -20.90 -2.60 3.59
C THR A 218 -21.92 -2.42 2.48
N PHE A 219 -23.07 -3.09 2.57
CA PHE A 219 -24.21 -2.79 1.73
C PHE A 219 -25.00 -1.63 2.33
N VAL A 220 -25.38 -0.66 1.50
CA VAL A 220 -26.19 0.49 1.91
C VAL A 220 -27.37 0.67 0.96
N ASP A 221 -28.53 0.99 1.50
CA ASP A 221 -29.81 1.09 0.81
C ASP A 221 -30.20 2.53 0.47
N ARG A 222 -29.43 3.53 0.96
CA ARG A 222 -29.57 4.94 0.60
C ARG A 222 -28.33 5.48 -0.10
N ALA A 223 -28.56 6.33 -1.08
CA ALA A 223 -27.51 7.04 -1.79
C ALA A 223 -27.87 8.50 -1.97
N ARG A 224 -26.95 9.39 -1.60
CA ARG A 224 -27.07 10.83 -1.84
C ARG A 224 -25.99 11.27 -2.81
N VAL A 225 -26.40 11.75 -3.98
CA VAL A 225 -25.48 12.33 -4.94
C VAL A 225 -25.11 13.74 -4.48
N VAL A 226 -23.80 13.99 -4.32
CA VAL A 226 -23.23 15.28 -3.97
C VAL A 226 -22.00 15.50 -4.85
N GLU A 227 -22.17 16.18 -5.98
CA GLU A 227 -21.09 16.43 -6.96
C GLU A 227 -20.00 17.34 -6.39
N ASP A 228 -20.39 18.35 -5.59
CA ASP A 228 -19.47 19.30 -4.97
C ASP A 228 -18.59 18.63 -3.90
N ALA A 229 -17.28 18.58 -4.19
CA ALA A 229 -16.29 17.87 -3.37
C ALA A 229 -16.19 18.41 -1.93
N PRO A 230 -16.07 19.73 -1.66
CA PRO A 230 -16.05 20.27 -0.30
C PRO A 230 -17.31 19.92 0.52
N THR A 231 -18.50 20.08 -0.09
CA THR A 231 -19.77 19.74 0.56
C THR A 231 -19.86 18.24 0.84
N ARG A 232 -19.49 17.40 -0.13
CA ARG A 232 -19.47 15.95 0.05
C ARG A 232 -18.54 15.54 1.18
N LEU A 233 -17.31 16.05 1.19
CA LEU A 233 -16.32 15.74 2.24
C LEU A 233 -16.82 16.13 3.63
N ALA A 234 -17.40 17.32 3.78
CA ALA A 234 -18.00 17.76 5.04
C ALA A 234 -19.08 16.79 5.51
N LEU A 235 -19.98 16.37 4.61
CA LEU A 235 -21.06 15.41 4.88
C LEU A 235 -20.56 13.99 5.24
N VAL A 236 -19.35 13.59 4.81
CA VAL A 236 -18.82 12.27 5.21
C VAL A 236 -18.65 12.20 6.73
N GLY A 237 -18.22 13.31 7.35
CA GLY A 237 -17.88 13.40 8.77
C GLY A 237 -19.01 13.91 9.68
N THR A 238 -20.21 14.14 9.18
CA THR A 238 -21.31 14.62 10.01
C THR A 238 -21.92 13.48 10.84
N ALA A 239 -22.37 13.82 12.06
CA ALA A 239 -22.96 12.86 12.99
C ALA A 239 -24.44 12.56 12.72
N ASP A 240 -25.10 13.36 11.88
CA ASP A 240 -26.50 13.19 11.47
C ASP A 240 -26.68 12.14 10.36
N ARG A 241 -25.58 11.77 9.68
CA ARG A 241 -25.55 10.71 8.67
C ARG A 241 -25.20 9.39 9.33
N ASP A 242 -25.99 8.35 9.05
CA ASP A 242 -25.61 6.98 9.38
C ASP A 242 -24.86 6.34 8.18
N PRO A 243 -23.52 6.20 8.25
CA PRO A 243 -22.73 5.61 7.18
C PRO A 243 -22.95 4.10 6.98
N ARG A 244 -23.76 3.45 7.83
CA ARG A 244 -24.23 2.07 7.65
C ARG A 244 -25.40 1.98 6.67
N ARG A 245 -26.04 3.11 6.38
CA ARG A 245 -27.29 3.19 5.62
C ARG A 245 -27.19 4.09 4.40
N GLU A 246 -26.32 5.11 4.44
CA GLU A 246 -26.19 6.09 3.37
C GLU A 246 -24.74 6.19 2.84
N VAL A 247 -24.58 6.08 1.52
CA VAL A 247 -23.34 6.43 0.80
C VAL A 247 -23.50 7.78 0.08
N LEU A 248 -22.44 8.59 0.11
CA LEU A 248 -22.37 9.80 -0.71
C LEU A 248 -21.69 9.50 -2.03
N LEU A 249 -22.31 9.85 -3.16
CA LEU A 249 -21.79 9.57 -4.50
C LEU A 249 -21.41 10.86 -5.23
N GLU A 250 -20.34 10.81 -6.03
CA GLU A 250 -19.89 11.94 -6.86
C GLU A 250 -20.66 12.08 -8.17
N ASP A 251 -21.14 10.97 -8.74
CA ASP A 251 -21.69 10.92 -10.10
C ASP A 251 -23.23 11.03 -10.09
N SER A 252 -23.77 12.04 -10.79
CA SER A 252 -25.21 12.26 -10.94
C SER A 252 -25.92 11.25 -11.84
N ALA A 253 -25.18 10.46 -12.61
CA ALA A 253 -25.70 9.32 -13.36
C ALA A 253 -25.89 8.05 -12.50
N ALA A 254 -25.43 8.06 -11.24
CA ALA A 254 -25.56 6.91 -10.36
C ALA A 254 -27.04 6.56 -10.08
N PRO A 255 -27.44 5.28 -10.09
CA PRO A 255 -28.79 4.85 -9.73
C PRO A 255 -29.25 5.38 -8.35
N ARG A 256 -30.51 5.76 -8.23
CA ARG A 256 -31.06 6.22 -6.94
C ARG A 256 -31.27 5.04 -6.00
N ALA A 257 -30.95 5.24 -4.73
CA ALA A 257 -31.27 4.34 -3.64
C ALA A 257 -31.94 5.18 -2.53
N ASP A 258 -33.22 4.92 -2.26
CA ASP A 258 -34.04 5.66 -1.30
C ASP A 258 -34.69 4.70 -0.30
N GLY A 259 -33.99 3.63 0.10
CA GLY A 259 -34.51 2.59 1.02
C GLY A 259 -34.97 3.17 2.36
N ASP A 260 -36.05 2.67 2.93
CA ASP A 260 -36.67 3.19 4.16
C ASP A 260 -36.57 2.23 5.37
N GLY A 261 -36.28 0.95 5.13
CA GLY A 261 -36.23 -0.13 6.13
C GLY A 261 -34.83 -0.46 6.64
N VAL A 262 -34.67 -1.41 7.56
CA VAL A 262 -33.33 -1.91 7.95
C VAL A 262 -32.90 -2.96 6.93
N THR A 263 -31.72 -2.78 6.32
CA THR A 263 -31.19 -3.75 5.36
C THR A 263 -30.89 -5.09 6.03
N ASP A 264 -31.33 -6.19 5.42
CA ASP A 264 -31.02 -7.57 5.82
C ASP A 264 -29.81 -8.14 5.08
N ALA A 265 -29.08 -7.26 4.37
CA ALA A 265 -28.01 -7.65 3.50
C ALA A 265 -26.86 -8.35 4.25
N ARG A 266 -26.37 -9.45 3.66
CA ARG A 266 -25.20 -10.19 4.13
C ARG A 266 -24.04 -9.92 3.19
N VAL A 267 -22.95 -9.37 3.72
CA VAL A 267 -21.75 -9.02 2.95
C VAL A 267 -20.54 -9.75 3.50
N ARG A 268 -19.76 -10.37 2.63
CA ARG A 268 -18.55 -11.14 2.98
C ARG A 268 -17.43 -10.91 1.98
N VAL A 269 -16.23 -10.56 2.44
CA VAL A 269 -15.07 -10.32 1.56
C VAL A 269 -14.28 -11.62 1.38
N VAL A 270 -14.56 -12.36 0.32
CA VAL A 270 -13.96 -13.69 0.06
C VAL A 270 -12.50 -13.60 -0.41
N LEU A 271 -12.07 -12.47 -0.95
CA LEU A 271 -10.68 -12.23 -1.34
C LEU A 271 -10.36 -10.76 -1.18
N HIS A 272 -9.23 -10.45 -0.53
CA HIS A 272 -8.70 -9.10 -0.47
C HIS A 272 -7.20 -9.14 -0.82
N ALA A 273 -6.89 -8.76 -2.07
CA ALA A 273 -5.54 -8.66 -2.61
C ALA A 273 -5.35 -7.29 -3.28
N ASP A 274 -4.09 -6.90 -3.49
CA ASP A 274 -3.73 -5.56 -3.95
C ASP A 274 -4.41 -5.16 -5.28
N GLU A 275 -4.54 -6.10 -6.21
CA GLU A 275 -5.14 -5.88 -7.54
C GLU A 275 -6.51 -6.55 -7.71
N CYS A 276 -7.00 -7.28 -6.69
CA CYS A 276 -8.26 -8.01 -6.78
C CYS A 276 -8.98 -8.09 -5.42
N VAL A 277 -10.23 -7.65 -5.39
CA VAL A 277 -11.11 -7.80 -4.21
C VAL A 277 -12.40 -8.48 -4.63
N ARG A 278 -12.75 -9.59 -3.99
CA ARG A 278 -13.98 -10.33 -4.28
C ARG A 278 -14.90 -10.31 -3.06
N VAL A 279 -16.14 -9.91 -3.29
CA VAL A 279 -17.15 -9.72 -2.24
C VAL A 279 -18.42 -10.46 -2.61
N GLU A 280 -18.87 -11.34 -1.72
CA GLU A 280 -20.21 -11.92 -1.77
C GLU A 280 -21.20 -10.98 -1.09
N CYS A 281 -22.31 -10.71 -1.76
CA CYS A 281 -23.39 -9.90 -1.22
C CYS A 281 -24.73 -10.59 -1.49
N GLU A 282 -25.56 -10.72 -0.47
CA GLU A 282 -26.97 -11.11 -0.61
C GLU A 282 -27.83 -10.01 -0.01
N ASN A 283 -28.77 -9.48 -0.79
CA ASN A 283 -29.58 -8.32 -0.41
C ASN A 283 -31.01 -8.44 -0.95
N SER A 284 -32.00 -8.09 -0.14
CA SER A 284 -33.43 -8.14 -0.52
C SER A 284 -33.91 -6.88 -1.27
N GLU A 285 -33.16 -5.78 -1.17
CA GLU A 285 -33.45 -4.49 -1.79
C GLU A 285 -32.30 -4.03 -2.69
N ALA A 286 -32.57 -3.09 -3.58
CA ALA A 286 -31.53 -2.51 -4.43
C ALA A 286 -30.72 -1.47 -3.66
N GLY A 287 -29.41 -1.39 -3.91
CA GLY A 287 -28.55 -0.47 -3.18
C GLY A 287 -27.11 -0.52 -3.66
N TYR A 288 -26.20 -0.10 -2.78
CA TYR A 288 -24.78 0.01 -3.09
C TYR A 288 -23.96 -0.91 -2.21
N LEU A 289 -23.09 -1.70 -2.83
CA LEU A 289 -21.97 -2.30 -2.14
C LEU A 289 -20.83 -1.27 -2.08
N ARG A 290 -20.62 -0.67 -0.91
CA ARG A 290 -19.50 0.22 -0.64
C ARG A 290 -18.31 -0.58 -0.12
N LEU A 291 -17.14 -0.33 -0.68
CA LEU A 291 -15.87 -0.81 -0.17
C LEU A 291 -15.04 0.36 0.34
N ALA A 292 -14.61 0.32 1.59
CA ALA A 292 -13.72 1.31 2.22
C ALA A 292 -12.28 1.27 1.67
N ASP A 293 -12.11 0.96 0.39
CA ASP A 293 -10.85 0.99 -0.35
C ASP A 293 -10.82 2.21 -1.28
N PRO A 294 -9.63 2.79 -1.51
CA PRO A 294 -9.50 3.99 -2.33
C PRO A 294 -10.02 3.77 -3.76
N PHE A 295 -10.70 4.76 -4.29
CA PHE A 295 -11.03 4.81 -5.71
C PHE A 295 -9.82 5.19 -6.57
N ASP A 296 -9.75 4.60 -7.77
CA ASP A 296 -8.85 4.94 -8.88
C ASP A 296 -9.55 4.59 -10.20
N GLY A 297 -9.24 5.32 -11.28
CA GLY A 297 -9.80 5.07 -12.61
C GLY A 297 -9.36 3.75 -13.26
N GLY A 298 -8.37 3.05 -12.69
CA GLY A 298 -7.98 1.70 -13.10
C GLY A 298 -8.80 0.58 -12.46
N TRP A 299 -9.72 0.86 -11.53
CA TRP A 299 -10.60 -0.17 -10.97
C TRP A 299 -11.80 -0.43 -11.88
N THR A 300 -12.03 -1.70 -12.18
CA THR A 300 -13.25 -2.22 -12.81
C THR A 300 -13.95 -3.17 -11.84
N ALA A 301 -15.25 -3.38 -12.00
CA ALA A 301 -16.01 -4.32 -11.18
C ALA A 301 -16.91 -5.20 -12.04
N TRP A 302 -17.11 -6.44 -11.60
CA TRP A 302 -17.86 -7.45 -12.34
C TRP A 302 -18.74 -8.24 -11.39
N ASP A 303 -19.96 -8.57 -11.79
CA ASP A 303 -20.80 -9.59 -11.15
C ASP A 303 -21.01 -10.73 -12.16
N GLY A 304 -20.24 -11.80 -12.00
CA GLY A 304 -20.06 -12.81 -13.04
C GLY A 304 -19.44 -12.20 -14.32
N ASP A 305 -20.19 -12.26 -15.43
CA ASP A 305 -19.77 -11.72 -16.72
C ASP A 305 -20.30 -10.29 -17.00
N VAL A 306 -21.02 -9.70 -16.05
CA VAL A 306 -21.61 -8.36 -16.19
C VAL A 306 -20.69 -7.32 -15.56
N GLU A 307 -20.19 -6.39 -16.38
CA GLU A 307 -19.42 -5.25 -15.89
C GLU A 307 -20.33 -4.25 -15.16
N LEU A 308 -19.89 -3.82 -13.98
CA LEU A 308 -20.58 -2.85 -13.13
C LEU A 308 -19.80 -1.53 -13.12
N PRO A 309 -20.48 -0.37 -13.29
CA PRO A 309 -19.86 0.93 -13.08
C PRO A 309 -19.35 1.08 -11.64
N VAL A 310 -18.10 1.53 -11.49
CA VAL A 310 -17.49 1.82 -10.20
C VAL A 310 -17.64 3.31 -9.90
N PHE A 311 -18.33 3.62 -8.80
CA PHE A 311 -18.58 4.99 -8.38
C PHE A 311 -17.61 5.43 -7.29
N VAL A 312 -17.30 6.73 -7.28
CA VAL A 312 -16.65 7.36 -6.13
C VAL A 312 -17.66 7.44 -4.99
N ALA A 313 -17.31 6.84 -3.85
CA ALA A 313 -18.12 6.77 -2.66
C ALA A 313 -17.44 7.53 -1.51
N ASP A 314 -18.22 8.29 -0.72
CA ASP A 314 -17.77 8.95 0.51
C ASP A 314 -16.45 9.73 0.31
N HIS A 315 -16.36 10.44 -0.81
CA HIS A 315 -15.20 11.24 -1.30
C HIS A 315 -13.94 10.45 -1.70
N TYR A 316 -13.63 9.39 -0.98
CA TYR A 316 -12.36 8.69 -1.08
C TYR A 316 -12.47 7.23 -1.56
N PHE A 317 -13.59 6.59 -1.26
CA PHE A 317 -13.82 5.16 -1.42
C PHE A 317 -14.47 4.82 -2.77
N ARG A 318 -14.76 3.53 -2.98
CA ARG A 318 -15.46 3.03 -4.17
C ARG A 318 -16.74 2.25 -3.81
N ALA A 319 -17.72 2.29 -4.71
CA ALA A 319 -18.95 1.52 -4.59
C ALA A 319 -19.46 1.02 -5.95
N VAL A 320 -20.31 0.00 -5.93
CA VAL A 320 -21.07 -0.47 -7.11
C VAL A 320 -22.55 -0.59 -6.76
N TRP A 321 -23.41 -0.40 -7.75
CA TRP A 321 -24.85 -0.63 -7.63
C TRP A 321 -25.15 -2.13 -7.74
N LEU A 322 -26.01 -2.65 -6.87
CA LEU A 322 -26.52 -4.01 -6.91
C LEU A 322 -28.06 -4.01 -6.85
N PRO A 323 -28.76 -4.69 -7.78
CA PRO A 323 -30.19 -4.99 -7.63
C PRO A 323 -30.42 -6.00 -6.49
N PRO A 324 -31.68 -6.30 -6.10
CA PRO A 324 -31.97 -7.40 -5.19
C PRO A 324 -31.47 -8.74 -5.73
N GLY A 325 -30.79 -9.52 -4.89
CA GLY A 325 -30.29 -10.83 -5.29
C GLY A 325 -29.08 -11.32 -4.52
N ARG A 326 -28.37 -12.26 -5.15
CA ARG A 326 -27.09 -12.82 -4.69
C ARG A 326 -26.04 -12.46 -5.73
N HIS A 327 -24.96 -11.84 -5.27
CA HIS A 327 -23.92 -11.25 -6.09
C HIS A 327 -22.56 -11.76 -5.65
N VAL A 328 -21.67 -11.93 -6.63
CA VAL A 328 -20.24 -12.16 -6.39
C VAL A 328 -19.49 -11.07 -7.14
N VAL A 329 -19.30 -9.95 -6.46
CA VAL A 329 -18.67 -8.76 -7.05
C VAL A 329 -17.16 -8.92 -7.00
N GLU A 330 -16.51 -8.88 -8.16
CA GLU A 330 -15.06 -8.90 -8.30
C GLU A 330 -14.55 -7.55 -8.81
N PHE A 331 -13.83 -6.83 -7.94
CA PHE A 331 -13.08 -5.64 -8.29
C PHE A 331 -11.70 -6.02 -8.80
N ARG A 332 -11.32 -5.56 -9.99
CA ARG A 332 -10.01 -5.79 -10.60
C ARG A 332 -9.34 -4.47 -10.90
N PHE A 333 -8.08 -4.33 -10.51
CA PHE A 333 -7.27 -3.19 -10.88
C PHE A 333 -6.49 -3.49 -12.16
N ASP A 334 -6.74 -2.70 -13.21
CA ASP A 334 -5.94 -2.72 -14.44
C ASP A 334 -5.60 -1.29 -14.84
N SER A 335 -4.41 -0.84 -14.42
CA SER A 335 -3.87 0.40 -14.93
C SER A 335 -3.42 0.22 -16.37
N GLY A 336 -4.21 0.75 -17.33
CA GLY A 336 -3.83 0.75 -18.75
C GLY A 336 -2.45 1.37 -19.02
N SER A 337 -1.97 2.25 -18.14
CA SER A 337 -0.64 2.88 -18.16
C SER A 337 0.52 1.91 -17.95
N VAL A 338 0.32 0.73 -17.34
CA VAL A 338 1.38 -0.27 -17.10
C VAL A 338 1.52 -1.25 -18.28
N ARG A 339 0.55 -1.28 -19.21
CA ARG A 339 0.62 -2.13 -20.40
C ARG A 339 1.74 -1.69 -21.35
N LEU A 340 1.91 -0.38 -21.58
CA LEU A 340 2.93 0.15 -22.51
C LEU A 340 4.38 -0.08 -22.03
N PRO A 341 4.76 0.24 -20.77
CA PRO A 341 6.10 -0.04 -20.26
C PRO A 341 6.50 -1.51 -20.35
N ARG A 342 5.56 -2.45 -20.14
CA ARG A 342 5.80 -3.89 -20.31
C ARG A 342 6.22 -4.22 -21.75
N TRP A 343 5.51 -3.70 -22.75
CA TRP A 343 5.86 -3.90 -24.16
C TRP A 343 7.17 -3.20 -24.56
N VAL A 344 7.42 -1.99 -24.05
CA VAL A 344 8.69 -1.28 -24.28
C VAL A 344 9.88 -2.05 -23.67
N ALA A 345 9.74 -2.58 -22.46
CA ALA A 345 10.76 -3.40 -21.82
C ALA A 345 11.03 -4.69 -22.61
N LEU A 346 9.97 -5.38 -23.07
CA LEU A 346 10.11 -6.57 -23.92
C LEU A 346 10.81 -6.25 -25.25
N ALA A 347 10.41 -5.15 -25.92
CA ALA A 347 11.06 -4.71 -27.14
C ALA A 347 12.54 -4.38 -26.92
N GLY A 348 12.88 -3.69 -25.82
CA GLY A 348 14.26 -3.43 -25.43
C GLY A 348 15.07 -4.70 -25.19
N LEU A 349 14.49 -5.70 -24.51
CA LEU A 349 15.11 -7.00 -24.29
C LEU A 349 15.37 -7.74 -25.61
N LEU A 350 14.40 -7.78 -26.51
CA LEU A 350 14.53 -8.41 -27.83
C LEU A 350 15.56 -7.70 -28.71
N ALA A 351 15.62 -6.37 -28.67
CA ALA A 351 16.63 -5.59 -29.38
C ALA A 351 18.05 -5.87 -28.84
N ALA A 352 18.20 -5.96 -27.51
CA ALA A 352 19.48 -6.32 -26.89
C ALA A 352 19.94 -7.73 -27.28
N LEU A 353 19.03 -8.71 -27.25
CA LEU A 353 19.28 -10.08 -27.73
C LEU A 353 19.68 -10.11 -29.21
N GLY A 354 18.95 -9.37 -30.06
CA GLY A 354 19.25 -9.26 -31.49
C GLY A 354 20.64 -8.67 -31.76
N ALA A 355 21.02 -7.62 -31.04
CA ALA A 355 22.34 -7.01 -31.13
C ALA A 355 23.47 -7.99 -30.74
N ILE A 356 23.26 -8.79 -29.68
CA ILE A 356 24.22 -9.82 -29.25
C ILE A 356 24.38 -10.90 -30.33
N LEU A 357 23.28 -11.37 -30.92
CA LEU A 357 23.26 -12.42 -31.93
C LEU A 357 23.80 -11.96 -33.30
N LEU A 358 23.64 -10.68 -33.65
CA LEU A 358 24.20 -10.10 -34.88
C LEU A 358 25.69 -9.77 -34.71
N GLY A 359 26.09 -9.27 -33.54
CA GLY A 359 27.49 -9.01 -33.20
C GLY A 359 28.36 -10.27 -33.09
N SER A 360 27.76 -11.43 -32.81
CA SER A 360 28.47 -12.72 -32.80
C SER A 360 28.69 -13.29 -34.21
N ARG A 361 27.81 -12.97 -35.18
CA ARG A 361 27.92 -13.40 -36.58
C ARG A 361 28.98 -12.63 -37.39
N GLY A 362 29.22 -11.36 -37.06
CA GLY A 362 30.25 -10.54 -37.70
C GLY A 362 31.72 -10.91 -37.39
N ARG A 363 31.95 -11.96 -36.57
CA ARG A 363 33.29 -12.44 -36.20
C ARG A 363 33.82 -13.61 -37.05
N GLY A 364 33.08 -14.03 -38.08
CA GLY A 364 33.40 -15.22 -38.90
C GLY A 364 34.14 -14.99 -40.21
N ALA A 365 34.49 -13.76 -40.60
CA ALA A 365 35.17 -13.50 -41.87
C ALA A 365 36.31 -12.49 -41.71
N ALA A 366 37.51 -12.98 -41.36
CA ALA A 366 38.75 -12.33 -41.77
C ALA A 366 39.21 -13.01 -43.07
N PRO A 367 39.60 -12.26 -44.12
CA PRO A 367 40.17 -12.86 -45.33
C PRO A 367 41.45 -13.61 -44.96
N MET A 368 41.59 -14.85 -45.44
CA MET A 368 42.85 -15.59 -45.38
C MET A 368 43.86 -14.86 -46.27
N ASP A 369 44.88 -14.25 -45.67
CA ASP A 369 46.05 -13.77 -46.43
C ASP A 369 46.73 -14.97 -47.10
N GLU A 370 46.89 -14.89 -48.42
CA GLU A 370 47.67 -15.86 -49.20
C GLU A 370 49.13 -15.89 -48.72
N PRO A 371 49.74 -17.08 -48.55
CA PRO A 371 51.14 -17.16 -48.20
C PRO A 371 51.99 -16.73 -49.40
N THR A 372 52.79 -15.68 -49.21
CA THR A 372 53.80 -15.25 -50.17
C THR A 372 54.82 -16.38 -50.35
N PRO A 373 55.05 -16.91 -51.58
CA PRO A 373 56.08 -17.91 -51.77
C PRO A 373 57.45 -17.23 -51.72
N ALA A 374 58.32 -17.75 -50.87
CA ALA A 374 59.70 -17.32 -50.78
C ALA A 374 60.48 -17.75 -52.03
N ALA A 375 61.13 -16.79 -52.69
CA ALA A 375 62.41 -16.94 -53.39
C ALA A 375 63.07 -15.56 -53.54
#